data_AF-A0A5A7SZ42-F1
#
_entry.id   AF-A0A5A7SZ42-F1
#
_cell.length_a   1.000
_cell.length_b   1.000
_cell.length_c   1.000
_cell.angle_alpha   90.00
_cell.angle_beta   90.00
_cell.angle_gamma   90.00
#
_symmetry.space_group_name_H-M   'P 1'
#
loop_
_entity.id
_entity.type
_entity.pdbx_description
1 polymer ?
#
loop_
_entity_poly.entity_id
_entity_poly.type
_entity_poly.pdbx_seq_one_letter_code
_entity_poly.pdbx_strand_id
1 'polypeptide(L)'
;MARGLKKHLKRLNAPKHWMLDKLGGAFVIAILMQRHVLVDAKVRTDKTYPAGFMDVVSIPKTSENFRLLYDTKGRFRLHSIRDEEAKFKLCKVRSVQFGQKGIPYLNTYDGRTIRYPDPLIKANDTIKLDLESNKIADFIKFDVGNVVMVTGGRNRGRVGVIKNREKHKGSFETIHIQDATGHEFATRLGNVFTIGKGTKPWVSLPKGKGIKLTIIEEARKRLASQAAVTA
;
A
#
# COMPACT_ATOMS: atom_id res chain seq x y z
N MET A 1 -4.76 7.63 38.70
CA MET A 1 -5.05 7.21 37.31
C MET A 1 -4.05 6.15 36.89
N ALA A 2 -4.49 4.94 36.53
CA ALA A 2 -3.59 3.92 35.99
C ALA A 2 -3.03 4.41 34.64
N ARG A 3 -1.73 4.70 34.62
CA ARG A 3 -0.97 5.16 33.45
C ARG A 3 -0.27 3.93 32.86
N GLY A 4 -0.60 3.56 31.63
CA GLY A 4 -0.01 2.40 30.96
C GLY A 4 -0.54 2.19 29.54
N LEU A 5 0.09 1.26 28.81
CA LEU A 5 -0.32 0.88 27.45
C LEU A 5 -1.74 0.31 27.44
N LYS A 6 -2.63 0.91 26.65
CA LYS A 6 -4.00 0.40 26.46
C LYS A 6 -3.97 -0.87 25.62
N LYS A 7 -4.55 -1.96 26.14
CA LYS A 7 -4.66 -3.25 25.45
C LYS A 7 -5.97 -3.43 24.66
N HIS A 8 -6.91 -2.50 24.83
CA HIS A 8 -8.24 -2.57 24.23
C HIS A 8 -8.48 -1.42 23.26
N LEU A 9 -9.02 -1.72 22.08
CA LEU A 9 -9.53 -0.76 21.11
C LEU A 9 -11.05 -0.89 21.04
N LYS A 10 -11.78 0.14 21.46
CA LYS A 10 -13.25 0.16 21.34
C LYS A 10 -13.65 0.25 19.87
N ARG A 11 -14.70 -0.48 19.47
CA ARG A 11 -15.21 -0.49 18.09
C ARG A 11 -15.52 0.90 17.53
N LEU A 12 -16.10 1.78 18.34
CA LEU A 12 -16.40 3.17 17.94
C LEU A 12 -15.14 3.96 17.55
N ASN A 13 -14.01 3.65 18.20
CA ASN A 13 -12.72 4.29 17.97
C ASN A 13 -11.88 3.55 16.92
N ALA A 14 -12.39 2.44 16.36
CA ALA A 14 -11.68 1.70 15.34
C ALA A 14 -11.63 2.51 14.03
N PRO A 15 -10.58 2.35 13.21
CA PRO A 15 -10.48 3.06 11.94
C PRO A 15 -11.70 2.79 11.04
N LYS A 16 -12.37 3.87 10.59
CA LYS A 16 -13.60 3.78 9.76
C LYS A 16 -13.45 2.92 8.50
N HIS A 17 -12.23 2.84 7.96
CA HIS A 17 -11.95 2.08 6.74
C HIS A 17 -11.93 0.55 6.95
N TRP A 18 -11.99 0.06 8.19
CA TRP A 18 -12.09 -1.37 8.50
C TRP A 18 -13.48 -1.94 8.25
N MET A 19 -14.52 -1.09 8.19
CA MET A 19 -15.90 -1.53 7.94
C MET A 19 -16.33 -2.73 8.80
N LEU A 20 -15.96 -2.72 10.09
CA LEU A 20 -16.18 -3.85 10.99
C LEU A 20 -17.65 -4.28 11.01
N ASP A 21 -17.92 -5.52 10.62
CA ASP A 21 -19.21 -6.17 10.77
C ASP A 21 -19.36 -6.80 12.17
N LYS A 22 -20.50 -7.44 12.45
CA LYS A 22 -20.77 -8.11 13.74
C LYS A 22 -20.47 -9.62 13.71
N LEU A 23 -20.24 -10.23 12.54
CA LEU A 23 -20.39 -11.67 12.34
C LEU A 23 -19.17 -12.34 11.67
N GLY A 24 -18.15 -11.58 11.28
CA GLY A 24 -16.93 -12.11 10.69
C GLY A 24 -15.95 -12.69 11.73
N GLY A 25 -15.23 -13.74 11.33
CA GLY A 25 -13.96 -14.10 11.96
C GLY A 25 -13.97 -15.23 13.00
N ALA A 26 -15.09 -15.93 13.22
CA ALA A 26 -15.19 -17.02 14.21
C ALA A 26 -14.12 -18.11 14.02
N PHE A 27 -13.83 -18.48 12.76
CA PHE A 27 -12.88 -19.56 12.43
C PHE A 27 -11.43 -19.07 12.19
N VAL A 28 -11.14 -17.78 12.38
CA VAL A 28 -9.82 -17.21 12.04
C VAL A 28 -8.70 -17.90 12.82
N ILE A 29 -8.90 -18.16 14.12
CA ILE A 29 -7.88 -18.82 14.95
C ILE A 29 -7.61 -20.24 14.44
N ALA A 30 -8.65 -21.01 14.12
CA ALA A 30 -8.50 -22.37 13.60
C ALA A 30 -7.71 -22.40 12.29
N ILE A 31 -8.00 -21.47 11.37
CA ILE A 31 -7.30 -21.35 10.08
C ILE A 31 -5.84 -20.94 10.28
N LEU A 32 -5.57 -19.95 11.12
CA LEU A 32 -4.21 -19.44 11.35
C LEU A 32 -3.32 -20.47 12.07
N MET A 33 -3.88 -21.26 12.99
CA MET A 33 -3.14 -22.31 13.69
C MET A 33 -2.70 -23.47 12.78
N GLN A 34 -3.38 -23.67 11.65
CA GLN A 34 -2.95 -24.62 10.60
C GLN A 34 -1.72 -24.13 9.83
N ARG A 35 -1.23 -22.90 10.06
CA ARG A 35 -0.02 -22.33 9.44
C ARG A 35 -0.08 -22.22 7.91
N HIS A 36 -1.28 -22.16 7.33
CA HIS A 36 -1.49 -22.05 5.89
C HIS A 36 -1.59 -20.61 5.37
N VAL A 37 -1.61 -19.61 6.26
CA VAL A 37 -1.64 -18.19 5.86
C VAL A 37 -0.25 -17.61 6.02
N LEU A 38 0.31 -17.14 4.90
CA LEU A 38 1.59 -16.45 4.86
C LEU A 38 1.36 -14.97 4.56
N VAL A 39 2.08 -14.11 5.26
CA VAL A 39 2.20 -12.69 4.94
C VAL A 39 3.66 -12.41 4.65
N ASP A 40 3.94 -11.89 3.46
CA ASP A 40 5.27 -11.65 2.92
C ASP A 40 6.18 -12.89 3.01
N ALA A 41 5.68 -14.03 2.51
CA ALA A 41 6.34 -15.35 2.54
C ALA A 41 6.66 -15.90 3.95
N LYS A 42 6.12 -15.30 5.02
CA LYS A 42 6.27 -15.80 6.40
C LYS A 42 4.93 -16.21 6.98
N VAL A 43 4.90 -17.40 7.59
CA VAL A 43 3.71 -17.90 8.30
C VAL A 43 3.38 -16.95 9.46
N ARG A 44 2.13 -16.49 9.52
CA ARG A 44 1.62 -15.68 10.62
C ARG A 44 0.46 -16.41 11.30
N THR A 45 0.59 -16.63 12.61
CA THR A 45 -0.44 -17.27 13.44
C THR A 45 -1.21 -16.27 14.31
N ASP A 46 -0.67 -15.06 14.50
CA ASP A 46 -1.32 -13.99 15.26
C ASP A 46 -2.50 -13.41 14.48
N LYS A 47 -3.71 -13.54 15.05
CA LYS A 47 -4.95 -13.02 14.48
C LYS A 47 -4.99 -11.49 14.36
N THR A 48 -4.18 -10.79 15.15
CA THR A 48 -4.10 -9.32 15.17
C THR A 48 -2.84 -8.80 14.49
N TYR A 49 -2.14 -9.64 13.72
CA TYR A 49 -1.00 -9.21 12.93
C TYR A 49 -1.39 -8.06 11.98
N PRO A 50 -0.69 -6.92 12.02
CA PRO A 50 -1.04 -5.76 11.21
C PRO A 50 -0.55 -5.95 9.77
N ALA A 51 -1.38 -6.55 8.91
CA ALA A 51 -1.12 -6.57 7.47
C ALA A 51 -1.44 -5.20 6.84
N GLY A 52 -0.51 -4.66 6.08
CA GLY A 52 -0.49 -3.29 5.62
C GLY A 52 -0.54 -3.11 4.10
N PHE A 53 -0.29 -1.88 3.67
CA PHE A 53 -0.22 -1.52 2.26
C PHE A 53 0.99 -2.20 1.57
N MET A 54 0.77 -2.79 0.39
CA MET A 54 1.73 -3.56 -0.42
C MET A 54 2.13 -4.94 0.12
N ASP A 55 1.61 -5.37 1.27
CA ASP A 55 1.85 -6.72 1.79
C ASP A 55 1.26 -7.78 0.85
N VAL A 56 1.98 -8.88 0.68
CA VAL A 56 1.53 -10.05 -0.08
C VAL A 56 1.00 -11.10 0.90
N VAL A 57 -0.25 -11.51 0.73
CA VAL A 57 -0.90 -12.58 1.49
C VAL A 57 -1.03 -13.78 0.57
N SER A 58 -0.47 -14.91 0.99
CA SER A 58 -0.45 -16.16 0.22
C SER A 58 -1.12 -17.28 1.01
N ILE A 59 -1.95 -18.07 0.31
CA ILE A 59 -2.60 -19.27 0.86
C ILE A 59 -2.19 -20.46 -0.02
N PRO A 60 -1.13 -21.20 0.32
CA PRO A 60 -0.60 -22.27 -0.53
C PRO A 60 -1.62 -23.39 -0.80
N LYS A 61 -2.53 -23.64 0.15
CA LYS A 61 -3.56 -24.69 0.02
C LYS A 61 -4.54 -24.42 -1.11
N THR A 62 -4.86 -23.14 -1.38
CA THR A 62 -5.72 -22.73 -2.48
C THR A 62 -4.93 -22.22 -3.69
N SER A 63 -3.60 -22.14 -3.58
CA SER A 63 -2.72 -21.50 -4.57
C SER A 63 -3.14 -20.07 -4.92
N GLU A 64 -3.74 -19.36 -3.96
CA GLU A 64 -4.19 -17.98 -4.16
C GLU A 64 -3.21 -17.00 -3.52
N ASN A 65 -2.88 -15.97 -4.28
CA ASN A 65 -2.02 -14.88 -3.88
C ASN A 65 -2.77 -13.55 -3.97
N PHE A 66 -2.64 -12.74 -2.92
CA PHE A 66 -3.29 -11.45 -2.80
C PHE A 66 -2.29 -10.37 -2.43
N ARG A 67 -2.45 -9.16 -2.95
CA ARG A 67 -1.78 -7.96 -2.46
C ARG A 67 -2.77 -7.00 -1.83
N LEU A 68 -2.40 -6.46 -0.68
CA LEU A 68 -3.17 -5.43 0.01
C LEU A 68 -2.95 -4.06 -0.63
N LEU A 69 -3.98 -3.55 -1.30
CA LEU A 69 -3.97 -2.24 -1.97
C LEU A 69 -5.12 -1.37 -1.48
N TYR A 70 -5.03 -0.07 -1.78
CA TYR A 70 -6.14 0.85 -1.56
C TYR A 70 -7.11 0.85 -2.73
N ASP A 71 -8.40 0.82 -2.41
CA ASP A 71 -9.48 1.21 -3.30
C ASP A 71 -9.57 2.75 -3.40
N THR A 72 -10.23 3.29 -4.42
CA THR A 72 -10.38 4.75 -4.66
C THR A 72 -11.20 5.48 -3.59
N LYS A 73 -11.93 4.71 -2.77
CA LYS A 73 -12.61 5.19 -1.56
C LYS A 73 -11.70 5.26 -0.33
N GLY A 74 -10.45 4.82 -0.47
CA GLY A 74 -9.49 4.73 0.61
C GLY A 74 -9.78 3.60 1.59
N ARG A 75 -10.12 2.41 1.10
CA ARG A 75 -10.28 1.20 1.93
C ARG A 75 -9.23 0.17 1.50
N PHE A 76 -8.83 -0.71 2.42
CA PHE A 76 -8.02 -1.85 2.01
C PHE A 76 -8.87 -2.81 1.20
N ARG A 77 -8.28 -3.34 0.13
CA ARG A 77 -8.86 -4.36 -0.71
C ARG A 77 -7.79 -5.40 -1.01
N LEU A 78 -8.16 -6.67 -0.91
CA LEU A 78 -7.35 -7.77 -1.42
C LEU A 78 -7.46 -7.78 -2.94
N HIS A 79 -6.32 -7.58 -3.61
CA HIS A 79 -6.21 -7.70 -5.06
C HIS A 79 -5.55 -9.04 -5.38
N SER A 80 -6.24 -9.92 -6.09
CA SER A 80 -5.65 -11.16 -6.58
C SER A 80 -4.52 -10.86 -7.57
N ILE A 81 -3.39 -11.53 -7.38
CA ILE A 81 -2.16 -11.39 -8.16
C ILE A 81 -1.66 -12.75 -8.64
N ARG A 82 -0.79 -12.75 -9.65
CA ARG A 82 -0.10 -13.95 -10.15
C ARG A 82 1.11 -14.29 -9.28
N ASP A 83 1.58 -15.53 -9.38
CA ASP A 83 2.70 -16.04 -8.58
C ASP A 83 4.01 -15.28 -8.80
N GLU A 84 4.30 -14.86 -10.03
CA GLU A 84 5.48 -14.04 -10.35
C GLU A 84 5.47 -12.70 -9.59
N GLU A 85 4.30 -12.11 -9.45
CA GLU A 85 4.11 -10.85 -8.75
C GLU A 85 4.12 -11.03 -7.23
N ALA A 86 3.71 -12.20 -6.75
CA ALA A 86 3.70 -12.56 -5.33
C ALA A 86 5.12 -12.71 -4.76
N LYS A 87 6.13 -12.99 -5.58
CA LYS A 87 7.54 -13.13 -5.14
C LYS A 87 8.16 -11.82 -4.68
N PHE A 88 7.63 -10.68 -5.11
CA PHE A 88 8.19 -9.38 -4.76
C PHE A 88 7.17 -8.44 -4.10
N LYS A 89 7.70 -7.44 -3.41
CA LYS A 89 6.95 -6.37 -2.75
C LYS A 89 7.60 -5.03 -3.03
N LEU A 90 6.78 -3.99 -3.18
CA LEU A 90 7.28 -2.62 -3.23
C LEU A 90 7.34 -2.04 -1.82
N CYS A 91 8.47 -1.44 -1.47
CA CYS A 91 8.68 -0.81 -0.18
C CYS A 91 9.22 0.61 -0.38
N LYS A 92 8.50 1.62 0.11
CA LYS A 92 9.01 3.00 0.13
C LYS A 92 10.11 3.14 1.18
N VAL A 93 11.19 3.81 0.81
CA VAL A 93 12.31 4.16 1.70
C VAL A 93 11.90 5.35 2.56
N ARG A 94 11.91 5.17 3.87
CA ARG A 94 11.56 6.21 4.85
C ARG A 94 12.78 7.05 5.22
N SER A 95 13.92 6.41 5.46
CA SER A 95 15.18 7.07 5.78
C SER A 95 16.35 6.21 5.33
N VAL A 96 17.47 6.88 5.03
CA VAL A 96 18.78 6.26 4.79
C VAL A 96 19.73 6.84 5.83
N GLN A 97 20.42 5.98 6.57
CA GLN A 97 21.25 6.36 7.71
C GLN A 97 22.49 5.48 7.78
N PHE A 98 23.53 5.97 8.44
CA PHE A 98 24.71 5.17 8.77
C PHE A 98 24.57 4.60 10.18
N GLY A 99 24.83 3.31 10.32
CA GLY A 99 24.83 2.60 11.59
C GLY A 99 26.19 2.63 12.27
N GLN A 100 26.31 1.86 13.34
CA GLN A 100 27.60 1.59 13.96
C GLN A 100 28.57 1.02 12.92
N LYS A 101 29.86 1.39 13.05
CA LYS A 101 30.93 1.04 12.09
C LYS A 101 30.75 1.64 10.69
N GLY A 102 29.94 2.70 10.54
CA GLY A 102 29.76 3.40 9.27
C GLY A 102 29.02 2.58 8.21
N ILE A 103 28.25 1.57 8.62
CA ILE A 103 27.50 0.72 7.67
C ILE A 103 26.23 1.44 7.23
N PRO A 104 26.03 1.74 5.93
CA PRO A 104 24.79 2.34 5.46
C PRO A 104 23.63 1.34 5.55
N TYR A 105 22.48 1.81 6.01
CA TYR A 105 21.24 1.07 6.01
C TYR A 105 20.07 1.98 5.63
N LEU A 106 19.03 1.38 5.05
CA LEU A 106 17.76 2.06 4.81
C LEU A 106 16.65 1.43 5.65
N ASN A 107 15.72 2.27 6.08
CA ASN A 107 14.49 1.87 6.73
C ASN A 107 13.35 1.98 5.73
N THR A 108 12.56 0.92 5.64
CA THR A 108 11.38 0.86 4.77
C THR A 108 10.11 1.27 5.53
N TYR A 109 9.05 1.59 4.78
CA TYR A 109 7.70 1.81 5.33
C TYR A 109 7.18 0.62 6.15
N ASP A 110 7.54 -0.60 5.76
CA ASP A 110 7.20 -1.87 6.42
C ASP A 110 8.03 -2.14 7.70
N GLY A 111 8.86 -1.17 8.13
CA GLY A 111 9.68 -1.32 9.32
C GLY A 111 10.88 -2.27 9.15
N ARG A 112 11.17 -2.74 7.93
CA ARG A 112 12.38 -3.52 7.65
C ARG A 112 13.58 -2.61 7.50
N THR A 113 14.71 -3.05 8.03
CA THR A 113 16.02 -2.43 7.84
C THR A 113 16.84 -3.26 6.85
N ILE A 114 17.27 -2.63 5.75
CA ILE A 114 18.09 -3.26 4.72
C ILE A 114 19.48 -2.61 4.75
N ARG A 115 20.50 -3.44 4.96
CA ARG A 115 21.90 -3.00 5.04
C ARG A 115 22.55 -3.04 3.67
N TYR A 116 23.57 -2.21 3.48
CA TYR A 116 24.32 -2.08 2.22
C TYR A 116 23.43 -1.77 1.01
N PRO A 117 22.55 -0.76 1.07
CA PRO A 117 21.79 -0.33 -0.10
C PRO A 117 22.72 0.32 -1.13
N ASP A 118 22.27 0.33 -2.39
CA ASP A 118 22.91 1.12 -3.45
C ASP A 118 22.95 2.61 -3.04
N PRO A 119 24.11 3.29 -3.13
CA PRO A 119 24.25 4.72 -2.83
C PRO A 119 23.29 5.65 -3.60
N LEU A 120 22.76 5.20 -4.74
CA LEU A 120 21.80 5.95 -5.55
C LEU A 120 20.40 6.03 -4.93
N ILE A 121 20.08 5.14 -3.98
CA ILE A 121 18.77 5.07 -3.32
C ILE A 121 18.66 6.16 -2.26
N LYS A 122 17.65 7.03 -2.40
CA LYS A 122 17.39 8.14 -1.49
C LYS A 122 16.08 7.96 -0.73
N ALA A 123 15.86 8.80 0.27
CA ALA A 123 14.59 8.85 0.98
C ALA A 123 13.44 9.19 0.02
N ASN A 124 12.28 8.55 0.22
CA ASN A 124 11.08 8.59 -0.62
C ASN A 124 11.13 7.80 -1.93
N ASP A 125 12.29 7.26 -2.32
CA ASP A 125 12.35 6.28 -3.40
C ASP A 125 11.62 5.00 -3.00
N THR A 126 11.29 4.18 -3.99
CA THR A 126 10.64 2.88 -3.75
C THR A 126 11.55 1.76 -4.22
N ILE A 127 11.82 0.80 -3.34
CA ILE A 127 12.58 -0.40 -3.68
C ILE A 127 11.63 -1.55 -4.01
N LYS A 128 12.03 -2.38 -4.97
CA LYS A 128 11.44 -3.70 -5.22
C LYS A 128 12.23 -4.71 -4.42
N LEU A 129 11.57 -5.24 -3.39
CA LEU A 129 12.11 -6.24 -2.47
C LEU A 129 11.70 -7.62 -2.95
N ASP A 130 12.68 -8.51 -3.11
CA ASP A 130 12.40 -9.94 -3.25
C ASP A 130 12.08 -10.53 -1.85
N LEU A 131 10.93 -11.20 -1.72
CA LEU A 131 10.45 -11.70 -0.44
C LEU A 131 11.20 -12.94 0.04
N GLU A 132 11.76 -13.72 -0.89
CA GLU A 132 12.54 -14.91 -0.56
C GLU A 132 13.92 -14.52 -0.01
N SER A 133 14.70 -13.77 -0.79
CA SER A 133 16.05 -13.37 -0.38
C SER A 133 16.09 -12.17 0.58
N ASN A 134 15.00 -11.39 0.68
CA ASN A 134 14.95 -10.11 1.38
C ASN A 134 15.99 -9.09 0.89
N LYS A 135 16.45 -9.22 -0.36
CA LYS A 135 17.37 -8.29 -1.03
C LYS A 135 16.63 -7.38 -2.00
N ILE A 136 17.25 -6.23 -2.28
CA ILE A 136 16.73 -5.25 -3.25
C ILE A 136 17.00 -5.81 -4.64
N ALA A 137 15.96 -5.99 -5.44
CA ALA A 137 16.06 -6.41 -6.83
C ALA A 137 16.23 -5.21 -7.77
N ASP A 138 15.47 -4.14 -7.54
CA ASP A 138 15.49 -2.91 -8.33
C ASP A 138 14.92 -1.74 -7.49
N PHE A 139 15.05 -0.50 -7.95
CA PHE A 139 14.49 0.67 -7.29
C PHE A 139 13.97 1.72 -8.26
N ILE A 140 13.01 2.53 -7.79
CA ILE A 140 12.40 3.63 -8.53
C ILE A 140 12.71 4.92 -7.79
N LYS A 141 13.35 5.86 -8.49
CA LYS A 141 13.57 7.22 -7.99
C LYS A 141 12.25 7.98 -7.85
N PHE A 142 12.13 8.76 -6.79
CA PHE A 142 11.03 9.69 -6.59
C PHE A 142 11.26 10.94 -7.43
N ASP A 143 10.82 10.89 -8.69
CA ASP A 143 11.00 11.97 -9.65
C ASP A 143 9.71 12.24 -10.45
N VAL A 144 9.66 13.41 -11.08
CA VAL A 144 8.56 13.82 -11.95
C VAL A 144 8.41 12.83 -13.11
N GLY A 145 7.17 12.52 -13.49
CA GLY A 145 6.87 11.59 -14.57
C GLY A 145 6.70 10.12 -14.15
N ASN A 146 6.97 9.76 -12.90
CA ASN A 146 6.72 8.41 -12.38
C ASN A 146 5.29 8.23 -11.85
N VAL A 147 4.74 7.02 -12.00
CA VAL A 147 3.42 6.66 -11.45
C VAL A 147 3.49 6.49 -9.95
N VAL A 148 2.53 7.11 -9.25
CA VAL A 148 2.38 7.05 -7.81
C VAL A 148 0.96 6.65 -7.41
N MET A 149 0.85 6.00 -6.25
CA MET A 149 -0.40 5.79 -5.54
C MET A 149 -0.43 6.63 -4.26
N VAL A 150 -1.58 7.22 -3.95
CA VAL A 150 -1.77 7.96 -2.70
C VAL A 150 -2.17 7.02 -1.57
N THR A 151 -1.45 7.05 -0.45
CA THR A 151 -1.66 6.18 0.72
C THR A 151 -2.45 6.86 1.85
N GLY A 152 -2.61 8.18 1.82
CA GLY A 152 -3.22 8.96 2.91
C GLY A 152 -4.08 10.14 2.45
N GLY A 153 -4.86 10.70 3.38
CA GLY A 153 -5.72 11.86 3.13
C GLY A 153 -6.96 11.57 2.25
N ARG A 154 -7.60 12.64 1.76
CA ARG A 154 -8.85 12.56 0.97
C ARG A 154 -8.68 11.91 -0.40
N ASN A 155 -7.47 11.97 -0.93
CA ASN A 155 -7.09 11.41 -2.24
C ASN A 155 -6.55 9.97 -2.15
N ARG A 156 -6.61 9.32 -0.98
CA ARG A 156 -6.14 7.94 -0.78
C ARG A 156 -6.75 6.97 -1.80
N GLY A 157 -5.91 6.11 -2.37
CA GLY A 157 -6.27 5.12 -3.38
C GLY A 157 -6.30 5.66 -4.82
N ARG A 158 -6.06 6.97 -5.01
CA ARG A 158 -5.86 7.53 -6.36
C ARG A 158 -4.49 7.19 -6.90
N VAL A 159 -4.42 7.00 -8.22
CA VAL A 159 -3.17 6.68 -8.94
C VAL A 159 -3.02 7.62 -10.11
N GLY A 160 -1.85 8.25 -10.19
CA GLY A 160 -1.52 9.17 -11.27
C GLY A 160 -0.03 9.36 -11.43
N VAL A 161 0.35 10.24 -12.36
CA VAL A 161 1.73 10.59 -12.65
C VAL A 161 2.09 11.88 -11.91
N ILE A 162 3.28 11.94 -11.31
CA ILE A 162 3.78 13.18 -10.70
C ILE A 162 4.01 14.21 -11.80
N LYS A 163 3.36 15.38 -11.69
CA LYS A 163 3.56 16.54 -12.59
C LYS A 163 4.56 17.53 -12.04
N ASN A 164 4.38 17.92 -10.78
CA ASN A 164 5.20 18.93 -10.15
C ASN A 164 5.38 18.64 -8.66
N ARG A 165 6.53 19.06 -8.13
CA ARG A 165 6.89 19.00 -6.72
C ARG A 165 7.17 20.41 -6.22
N GLU A 166 6.28 20.92 -5.41
CA GLU A 166 6.44 22.22 -4.76
C GLU A 166 7.15 22.05 -3.43
N LYS A 167 8.30 22.71 -3.31
CA LYS A 167 9.14 22.66 -2.10
C LYS A 167 8.89 23.90 -1.26
N HIS A 168 8.41 23.68 -0.04
CA HIS A 168 8.27 24.74 0.96
C HIS A 168 9.29 24.52 2.07
N LYS A 169 10.20 25.49 2.27
CA LYS A 169 11.18 25.42 3.37
C LYS A 169 10.45 25.46 4.71
N GLY A 170 10.72 24.50 5.59
CA GLY A 170 10.12 24.43 6.93
C GLY A 170 8.69 23.90 6.98
N SER A 171 8.10 23.49 5.84
CA SER A 171 6.75 22.91 5.78
C SER A 171 6.75 21.62 4.96
N PHE A 172 5.57 21.00 4.85
CA PHE A 172 5.38 19.81 4.02
C PHE A 172 5.47 20.19 2.54
N GLU A 173 6.21 19.38 1.78
CA GLU A 173 6.23 19.51 0.33
C GLU A 173 4.91 19.02 -0.29
N THR A 174 4.41 19.78 -1.25
CA THR A 174 3.17 19.50 -1.99
C THR A 174 3.50 18.85 -3.33
N ILE A 175 2.84 17.74 -3.63
CA ILE A 175 3.02 16.99 -4.87
C ILE A 175 1.74 17.10 -5.70
N HIS A 176 1.87 17.63 -6.90
CA HIS A 176 0.81 17.70 -7.90
C HIS A 176 0.84 16.44 -8.76
N ILE A 177 -0.29 15.76 -8.84
CA ILE A 177 -0.45 14.47 -9.50
C ILE A 177 -1.57 14.60 -10.52
N GLN A 178 -1.36 14.05 -11.73
CA GLN A 178 -2.37 13.95 -12.77
C GLN A 178 -2.80 12.48 -12.93
N ASP A 179 -4.10 12.21 -12.80
CA ASP A 179 -4.68 10.89 -13.08
C ASP A 179 -4.70 10.62 -14.60
N ALA A 180 -4.93 9.35 -14.99
CA ALA A 180 -5.00 8.97 -16.40
C ALA A 180 -6.13 9.65 -17.21
N THR A 181 -7.15 10.18 -16.55
CA THR A 181 -8.25 10.95 -17.17
C THR A 181 -7.94 12.44 -17.33
N GLY A 182 -6.74 12.88 -16.93
CA GLY A 182 -6.33 14.29 -16.98
C GLY A 182 -6.69 15.10 -15.73
N HIS A 183 -7.45 14.54 -14.79
CA HIS A 183 -7.78 15.22 -13.53
C HIS A 183 -6.55 15.43 -12.65
N GLU A 184 -6.34 16.65 -12.20
CA GLU A 184 -5.23 17.00 -11.32
C GLU A 184 -5.66 17.13 -9.86
N PHE A 185 -4.76 16.77 -8.95
CA PHE A 185 -4.97 16.94 -7.52
C PHE A 185 -3.62 17.01 -6.79
N ALA A 186 -3.63 17.57 -5.59
CA ALA A 186 -2.44 17.72 -4.77
C ALA A 186 -2.50 16.84 -3.50
N THR A 187 -1.33 16.40 -3.04
CA THR A 187 -1.15 15.71 -1.75
C THR A 187 0.20 16.05 -1.13
N ARG A 188 0.36 15.79 0.17
CA ARG A 188 1.67 15.91 0.84
C ARG A 188 2.59 14.77 0.41
N LEU A 189 3.89 15.04 0.26
CA LEU A 189 4.93 14.04 -0.05
C LEU A 189 4.83 12.74 0.78
N GLY A 190 4.55 12.85 2.09
CA GLY A 190 4.43 11.70 2.97
C GLY A 190 3.32 10.70 2.58
N ASN A 191 2.28 11.19 1.91
CA ASN A 191 1.14 10.38 1.46
C ASN A 191 1.33 9.79 0.05
N VAL A 192 2.46 10.05 -0.61
CA VAL A 192 2.72 9.58 -1.98
C VAL A 192 3.61 8.35 -1.94
N PHE A 193 3.27 7.32 -2.70
CA PHE A 193 4.03 6.09 -2.83
C PHE A 193 4.29 5.82 -4.32
N THR A 194 5.55 5.72 -4.74
CA THR A 194 5.89 5.43 -6.14
C THR A 194 5.66 3.97 -6.47
N ILE A 195 4.92 3.68 -7.53
CA ILE A 195 4.55 2.31 -7.91
C ILE A 195 5.12 1.87 -9.25
N GLY A 196 5.67 2.79 -10.04
CA GLY A 196 6.19 2.47 -11.37
C GLY A 196 7.11 3.54 -11.94
N LYS A 197 7.85 3.17 -12.98
CA LYS A 197 8.72 4.06 -13.75
C LYS A 197 7.97 4.57 -14.98
N GLY A 198 7.99 5.88 -15.23
CA GLY A 198 7.20 6.50 -16.28
C GLY A 198 5.71 6.28 -16.04
N THR A 199 4.99 5.79 -17.06
CA THR A 199 3.55 5.51 -17.03
C THR A 199 3.19 4.07 -16.67
N LYS A 200 4.17 3.15 -16.59
CA LYS A 200 3.94 1.73 -16.36
C LYS A 200 4.11 1.38 -14.87
N PRO A 201 3.03 0.98 -14.15
CA PRO A 201 3.16 0.49 -12.79
C PRO A 201 3.89 -0.87 -12.76
N TRP A 202 4.71 -1.10 -11.74
CA TRP A 202 5.36 -2.40 -11.48
C TRP A 202 4.42 -3.40 -10.80
N VAL A 203 3.28 -2.94 -10.31
CA VAL A 203 2.28 -3.75 -9.64
C VAL A 203 0.93 -3.68 -10.35
N SER A 204 0.17 -4.77 -10.30
CA SER A 204 -1.20 -4.81 -10.79
C SER A 204 -2.10 -3.94 -9.90
N LEU A 205 -3.04 -3.24 -10.53
CA LEU A 205 -3.93 -2.31 -9.85
C LEU A 205 -5.35 -2.86 -9.74
N PRO A 206 -6.10 -2.53 -8.67
CA PRO A 206 -7.50 -2.92 -8.54
C PRO A 206 -8.39 -2.35 -9.66
N LYS A 207 -9.62 -2.87 -9.75
CA LYS A 207 -10.63 -2.39 -10.71
C LYS A 207 -10.76 -0.86 -10.65
N GLY A 208 -10.70 -0.21 -11.81
CA GLY A 208 -10.71 1.25 -11.91
C GLY A 208 -9.32 1.90 -11.92
N LYS A 209 -8.23 1.12 -11.78
CA LYS A 209 -6.83 1.58 -11.93
C LYS A 209 -6.48 2.84 -11.10
N GLY A 210 -7.15 3.04 -9.97
CA GLY A 210 -6.96 4.22 -9.12
C GLY A 210 -7.65 5.50 -9.61
N ILE A 211 -8.50 5.46 -10.63
CA ILE A 211 -9.28 6.61 -11.08
C ILE A 211 -10.50 6.79 -10.16
N LYS A 212 -10.54 7.91 -9.45
CA LYS A 212 -11.67 8.25 -8.57
C LYS A 212 -12.71 9.04 -9.35
N LEU A 213 -13.87 8.43 -9.54
CA LEU A 213 -15.03 9.07 -10.17
C LEU A 213 -15.60 10.18 -9.29
N THR A 214 -16.28 11.13 -9.93
CA THR A 214 -17.10 12.12 -9.24
C THR A 214 -18.32 11.44 -8.59
N ILE A 215 -18.94 12.12 -7.63
CA ILE A 215 -20.10 11.59 -6.90
C ILE A 215 -21.25 11.26 -7.87
N ILE A 216 -21.45 12.10 -8.88
CA ILE A 216 -22.52 11.94 -9.88
C ILE A 216 -22.23 10.73 -10.78
N GLU A 217 -21.01 10.59 -11.29
CA GLU A 217 -20.60 9.44 -12.10
C GLU A 217 -20.71 8.13 -11.32
N GLU A 218 -20.31 8.14 -10.05
CA GLU A 218 -20.42 6.97 -9.19
C GLU A 218 -21.89 6.58 -8.93
N ALA A 219 -22.76 7.56 -8.70
CA ALA A 219 -24.19 7.34 -8.55
C ALA A 219 -24.81 6.74 -9.82
N ARG A 220 -24.49 7.30 -10.99
CA ARG A 220 -24.94 6.77 -12.30
C ARG A 220 -24.45 5.34 -12.53
N LYS A 221 -23.18 5.07 -12.25
CA LYS A 221 -22.60 3.72 -12.37
C LYS A 221 -23.31 2.71 -11.46
N ARG A 222 -23.64 3.11 -10.22
CA ARG A 222 -24.39 2.27 -9.28
C ARG A 222 -25.80 1.97 -9.79
N LEU A 223 -26.53 2.99 -10.25
CA LEU A 223 -27.88 2.81 -10.80
C LEU A 223 -27.88 1.90 -12.04
N ALA A 224 -26.93 2.12 -12.96
CA ALA A 224 -26.78 1.26 -14.14
C ALA A 224 -26.49 -0.20 -13.75
N SER A 225 -25.64 -0.43 -12.75
CA SER A 225 -25.37 -1.79 -12.27
C SER A 225 -26.57 -2.43 -11.57
N GLN A 226 -27.44 -1.65 -10.93
CA GLN A 226 -28.67 -2.17 -10.32
C GLN A 226 -29.68 -2.55 -11.40
N ALA A 227 -29.87 -1.68 -12.40
CA ALA A 227 -30.76 -1.93 -13.53
C ALA A 227 -30.36 -3.19 -14.32
N ALA A 228 -29.06 -3.42 -14.51
CA ALA A 228 -28.54 -4.59 -15.20
C ALA A 228 -28.66 -5.91 -14.42
N VAL A 229 -28.91 -5.86 -13.10
CA VAL A 229 -29.16 -7.05 -12.27
C VAL A 229 -30.65 -7.38 -12.21
N THR A 230 -31.50 -6.37 -12.38
CA THR A 230 -32.96 -6.51 -12.38
C THR A 230 -33.56 -6.85 -13.74
N ALA A 231 -32.80 -6.64 -14.82
CA ALA A 231 -33.15 -7.03 -16.18
C ALA A 231 -32.56 -8.41 -16.50
#